data_AF-A0A375I1L1-F1
#
_entry.id   AF-A0A375I1L1-F1
#
_cell.length_a   1.000
_cell.length_b   1.000
_cell.length_c   1.000
_cell.angle_alpha   90.00
_cell.angle_beta   90.00
_cell.angle_gamma   90.00
#
_symmetry.space_group_name_H-M   'P 1'
#
loop_
_entity.id
_entity.type
_entity.pdbx_description
1 polymer ?
#
loop_
_entity_poly.entity_id
_entity_poly.type
_entity_poly.pdbx_seq_one_letter_code
_entity_poly.pdbx_strand_id
1 'polypeptide(L)' 'MDEARKALMTAVEDVLYETDLSLANDDTLLKDLGANSIDRVDIIITAMNNLGIRCDLMSFQEARSIGEISEILAAQRA' A
#
# COMPACT_ATOMS: atom_id res chain seq x y z
N MET A 1 -9.56 7.61 -6.84
CA MET A 1 -8.37 7.68 -5.96
C MET A 1 -8.64 7.16 -4.55
N ASP A 2 -9.84 7.36 -4.00
CA ASP A 2 -10.16 6.99 -2.61
C ASP A 2 -10.11 5.48 -2.32
N GLU A 3 -10.60 4.61 -3.22
CA GLU A 3 -10.69 3.16 -2.95
C GLU A 3 -9.34 2.43 -2.91
N ALA A 4 -8.41 2.78 -3.82
CA ALA A 4 -7.08 2.17 -3.84
C ALA A 4 -6.27 2.55 -2.60
N ARG A 5 -6.34 3.82 -2.21
CA ARG A 5 -5.73 4.31 -0.97
C ARG A 5 -6.36 3.64 0.25
N LYS A 6 -7.69 3.54 0.31
CA LYS A 6 -8.38 2.86 1.40
C LYS A 6 -7.94 1.40 1.52
N ALA A 7 -7.90 0.66 0.42
CA ALA A 7 -7.46 -0.74 0.44
C ALA A 7 -5.99 -0.89 0.87
N LEU A 8 -5.13 0.03 0.45
CA LEU A 8 -3.74 0.06 0.91
C LEU A 8 -3.66 0.33 2.41
N MET A 9 -4.39 1.32 2.92
CA MET A 9 -4.40 1.65 4.36
C MET A 9 -4.94 0.49 5.21
N THR A 10 -5.99 -0.19 4.76
CA THR A 10 -6.48 -1.41 5.42
C THR A 10 -5.41 -2.50 5.43
N ALA A 11 -4.69 -2.71 4.32
CA ALA A 11 -3.59 -3.67 4.28
C ALA A 11 -2.43 -3.28 5.22
N VAL A 12 -2.16 -1.99 5.39
CA VAL A 12 -1.18 -1.51 6.37
C VAL A 12 -1.63 -1.83 7.80
N GLU A 13 -2.89 -1.59 8.16
CA GLU A 13 -3.44 -1.94 9.49
C GLU A 13 -3.39 -3.45 9.75
N ASP A 14 -3.68 -4.26 8.72
CA ASP A 14 -3.69 -5.72 8.84
C ASP A 14 -2.29 -6.31 9.03
N VAL A 15 -1.27 -5.73 8.38
CA VAL A 15 0.12 -6.24 8.42
C VAL A 15 0.92 -5.63 9.56
N LEU A 16 0.80 -4.33 9.80
CA LEU A 16 1.53 -3.60 10.84
C LEU A 16 0.61 -3.41 12.05
N TYR A 17 0.53 -4.44 12.88
CA TYR A 17 -0.25 -4.44 14.12
C TYR A 17 0.03 -3.20 14.99
N GLU A 18 -1.02 -2.59 15.57
CA GLU A 18 -0.92 -1.41 16.45
C GLU A 18 -0.26 -0.16 15.83
N THR A 19 -0.27 -0.03 14.50
CA THR A 19 0.27 1.18 13.84
C THR A 19 -0.66 2.38 13.96
N ASP A 20 -0.11 3.52 14.39
CA ASP A 20 -0.83 4.80 14.36
C ASP A 20 -0.81 5.40 12.94
N LEU A 21 -1.96 5.37 12.28
CA LEU A 21 -2.15 5.91 10.93
C LEU A 21 -2.80 7.29 10.91
N SER A 22 -3.03 7.91 12.07
CA SER A 22 -3.76 9.18 12.17
C SER A 22 -3.08 10.35 11.44
N LEU A 23 -1.76 10.29 11.28
CA LEU A 23 -0.95 11.30 10.58
C LEU A 23 -0.53 10.86 9.16
N ALA A 24 -0.91 9.66 8.73
CA ALA A 24 -0.50 9.10 7.44
C ALA A 24 -1.16 9.86 6.28
N ASN A 25 -0.33 10.39 5.39
CA ASN A 25 -0.71 11.11 4.18
C ASN A 25 -0.03 10.48 2.95
N ASP A 26 -0.29 11.03 1.77
CA ASP A 26 0.18 10.43 0.52
C ASP A 26 1.72 10.43 0.39
N ASP A 27 2.42 11.38 1.02
CA ASP A 27 3.89 11.43 1.03
C ASP A 27 4.51 10.50 2.09
N THR A 28 3.70 9.91 2.96
CA THR A 28 4.18 9.05 4.04
C THR A 28 4.77 7.77 3.47
N LEU A 29 6.00 7.44 3.86
CA LEU A 29 6.68 6.23 3.42
C LEU A 29 6.27 5.03 4.27
N LEU A 30 6.10 3.86 3.67
CA LEU A 30 5.75 2.65 4.44
C LEU A 30 6.77 2.32 5.54
N LYS A 31 8.05 2.60 5.29
CA LYS A 31 9.11 2.41 6.30
C LYS A 31 8.96 3.35 7.51
N ASP A 32 8.38 4.53 7.32
CA ASP A 32 8.17 5.49 8.41
C ASP A 32 7.00 5.05 9.30
N LEU A 33 6.13 4.18 8.77
CA LEU A 33 5.10 3.45 9.51
C LEU A 33 5.62 2.15 10.14
N GLY A 34 6.92 1.84 10.02
CA GLY A 34 7.53 0.65 10.59
C GLY A 34 7.60 -0.57 9.66
N ALA A 35 7.14 -0.45 8.40
CA ALA A 35 7.24 -1.56 7.45
C ALA A 35 8.70 -1.84 7.05
N ASN A 36 9.10 -3.11 7.16
CA ASN A 36 10.33 -3.60 6.55
C ASN A 36 10.08 -4.11 5.11
N SER A 37 11.10 -4.70 4.48
CA SER A 37 11.00 -5.19 3.09
C SER A 37 9.99 -6.32 2.89
N ILE A 38 9.81 -7.20 3.88
CA ILE A 38 8.84 -8.30 3.86
C ILE A 38 7.44 -7.71 4.04
N ASP A 39 7.25 -6.89 5.08
CA ASP A 39 5.95 -6.28 5.37
C ASP A 39 5.45 -5.46 4.18
N ARG A 40 6.34 -4.72 3.51
CA ARG A 40 6.00 -3.96 2.31
C ARG A 40 5.42 -4.85 1.21
N VAL A 41 6.02 -6.02 0.97
CA VAL A 41 5.52 -6.95 -0.04
C VAL A 41 4.15 -7.50 0.37
N ASP A 42 4.00 -7.87 1.64
CA ASP A 42 2.74 -8.40 2.17
C ASP A 42 1.60 -7.35 2.13
N ILE A 43 1.90 -6.09 2.44
CA ILE A 43 0.96 -4.96 2.33
C ILE A 43 0.49 -4.81 0.87
N ILE A 44 1.42 -4.79 -0.09
CA ILE A 44 1.08 -4.61 -1.50
C ILE A 44 0.25 -5.80 -2.01
N ILE A 45 0.64 -7.04 -1.68
CA ILE A 45 -0.11 -8.25 -2.06
C ILE A 45 -1.50 -8.23 -1.43
N THR A 46 -1.63 -7.86 -0.16
CA THR A 46 -2.92 -7.79 0.54
C THR A 46 -3.82 -6.74 -0.09
N ALA A 47 -3.30 -5.55 -0.40
CA ALA A 47 -4.05 -4.50 -1.10
C ALA A 47 -4.49 -4.96 -2.50
N MET A 48 -3.61 -5.63 -3.27
CA MET A 48 -3.94 -6.20 -4.57
C MET A 48 -5.07 -7.23 -4.47
N ASN A 49 -4.99 -8.13 -3.48
CA ASN A 49 -6.02 -9.16 -3.24
C ASN A 49 -7.37 -8.52 -2.87
N ASN A 50 -7.36 -7.51 -2.00
CA ASN A 50 -8.56 -6.77 -1.59
C ASN A 50 -9.23 -6.06 -2.78
N LEU A 51 -8.44 -5.61 -3.75
CA LEU A 51 -8.91 -4.94 -4.96
C LEU A 51 -9.17 -5.87 -6.15
N GLY A 52 -8.85 -7.17 -6.04
CA GLY A 52 -8.93 -8.13 -7.14
C GLY A 52 -7.91 -7.88 -8.27
N ILE A 53 -6.82 -7.17 -7.99
CA ILE A 53 -5.77 -6.83 -8.96
C ILE A 53 -4.79 -7.99 -9.12
N ARG A 54 -4.41 -8.30 -10.37
CA ARG A 54 -3.36 -9.27 -10.71
C ARG A 54 -2.33 -8.61 -11.62
N CYS A 55 -1.26 -8.09 -11.06
CA CYS A 55 -0.12 -7.52 -11.78
C CYS A 55 1.21 -7.98 -11.17
N ASP A 56 2.33 -7.69 -11.84
CA ASP A 56 3.67 -7.98 -11.33
C ASP A 56 4.05 -6.99 -10.22
N LEU A 57 4.63 -7.49 -9.12
CA LEU A 57 5.19 -6.68 -8.03
C LEU A 57 6.28 -5.71 -8.51
N MET A 58 6.96 -6.01 -9.61
CA MET A 58 7.92 -5.09 -10.24
C MET A 58 7.30 -3.74 -10.62
N SER A 59 5.98 -3.69 -10.85
CA SER A 59 5.24 -2.45 -11.10
C SER A 59 5.37 -1.46 -9.94
N PHE A 60 5.70 -1.93 -8.73
CA PHE A 60 5.83 -1.13 -7.53
C PHE A 60 7.29 -0.87 -7.13
N GLN A 61 8.31 -1.28 -7.91
CA GLN A 61 9.69 -1.31 -7.40
C GLN A 61 10.18 0.07 -6.88
N GLU A 62 9.77 1.15 -7.56
CA GLU A 62 10.17 2.52 -7.25
C GLU A 62 9.23 3.22 -6.25
N ALA A 63 8.02 2.70 -6.05
CA ALA A 63 7.02 3.31 -5.18
C ALA A 63 7.34 3.03 -3.70
N ARG A 64 7.46 4.10 -2.91
CA ARG A 64 7.83 4.03 -1.48
C ARG A 64 6.77 4.63 -0.56
N SER A 65 6.02 5.58 -1.09
CA SER A 65 4.97 6.30 -0.36
C SER A 65 3.59 5.68 -0.55
N ILE A 66 2.67 6.02 0.37
CA ILE A 66 1.26 5.61 0.30
C ILE A 66 0.62 6.11 -1.00
N GLY A 67 0.90 7.35 -1.40
CA GLY A 67 0.38 7.96 -2.61
C GLY A 67 0.81 7.22 -3.87
N GLU A 68 2.12 7.04 -4.06
CA GLU A 68 2.68 6.36 -5.24
C GLU A 68 2.14 4.93 -5.39
N ILE A 69 2.06 4.17 -4.30
CA ILE A 69 1.54 2.80 -4.33
C ILE A 69 0.04 2.81 -4.65
N SER A 70 -0.72 3.73 -4.06
CA SER A 70 -2.16 3.89 -4.32
C SER A 70 -2.46 4.28 -5.77
N GLU A 71 -1.62 5.13 -6.36
CA GLU A 71 -1.72 5.53 -7.76
C GLU A 71 -1.50 4.34 -8.70
N ILE A 72 -0.46 3.53 -8.44
CA ILE A 72 -0.20 2.33 -9.23
C ILE A 72 -1.37 1.35 -9.10
N LEU A 73 -1.88 1.10 -7.90
CA LEU A 73 -3.06 0.25 -7.67
C LEU A 73 -4.30 0.77 -8.43
N ALA A 74 -4.54 2.08 -8.39
CA ALA A 74 -5.66 2.69 -9.09
C ALA A 74 -5.53 2.54 -10.62
N ALA A 75 -4.31 2.68 -11.15
CA ALA A 75 -4.04 2.52 -12.58
C ALA A 75 -4.30 1.11 -13.10
N GLN A 76 -4.16 0.06 -12.27
CA GLN A 76 -4.45 -1.32 -12.66
C GLN A 76 -5.94 -1.65 -12.77
N ARG A 77 -6.83 -0.75 -12.32
CA ARG A 77 -8.29 -0.96 -12.33
C ARG A 77 -9.02 -0.17 -13.43
N ALA A 78 -8.29 0.65 -14.20
CA ALA A 78 -8.82 1.40 -15.32
C ALA A 78 -8.97 0.51 -16.56
#